data_AF-U7P952-F1
#
_entry.id   AF-U7P952-F1
#
_cell.length_a   1.000
_cell.length_b   1.000
_cell.length_c   1.000
_cell.angle_alpha   90.00
_cell.angle_beta   90.00
_cell.angle_gamma   90.00
#
_symmetry.space_group_name_H-M   'P 1'
#
loop_
_entity.id
_entity.type
_entity.pdbx_description
1 polymer ?
#
loop_
_entity_poly.entity_id
_entity_poly.type
_entity_poly.pdbx_seq_one_letter_code
_entity_poly.pdbx_strand_id
1 'polypeptide(L)'
;MSDATPPRPEYRLLAELEATFDAVIERSAAVAEAYARAPGACWIFGEPEPASPEHAAEWLRRSLQDVWYQDGQDGRATRAHIGLVAANDEVMEAVAAANIAKAEFAALTARIRDQAPALIPEAKAVLPFRHPALHDHLRGEGLARVHLKQCWRAIPTSEAPLARVRLAWYSSGRSIKKLTVQEAEQKLLALDHEAPHIRIQLRKLAGIPSGEPLAQVQRQAPLMRANLFYRDPLEDGRTRRAMNVALPLFIPSPDGKLPDHNLPPLSPPEKRTRARRRDEKLEDEPFLPSLRVYRYRYGKLQDLLKDLEQV
;
A
#
# COMPACT_ATOMS: atom_id res chain seq x y z
N MET A 1 -20.70 37.20 -27.04
CA MET A 1 -20.08 36.97 -25.73
C MET A 1 -20.75 35.74 -25.15
N SER A 2 -20.02 34.62 -25.12
CA SER A 2 -20.55 33.32 -24.73
C SER A 2 -20.66 33.24 -23.21
N ASP A 3 -21.88 33.08 -22.71
CA ASP A 3 -22.20 32.87 -21.31
C ASP A 3 -21.93 31.40 -20.98
N ALA A 4 -20.72 31.11 -20.46
CA ALA A 4 -20.35 29.77 -20.07
C ALA A 4 -20.97 29.46 -18.70
N THR A 5 -22.13 28.79 -18.71
CA THR A 5 -22.71 28.18 -17.51
C THR A 5 -21.63 27.38 -16.77
N PRO A 6 -21.39 27.63 -15.47
CA PRO A 6 -20.36 26.93 -14.74
C PRO A 6 -20.62 25.42 -14.80
N PRO A 7 -19.60 24.58 -15.02
CA PRO A 7 -19.77 23.14 -15.09
C PRO A 7 -20.36 22.64 -13.77
N ARG A 8 -21.26 21.65 -13.84
CA ARG A 8 -21.82 21.04 -12.62
C ARG A 8 -20.67 20.54 -11.73
N PRO A 9 -20.81 20.59 -10.40
CA PRO A 9 -19.76 20.20 -9.46
C PRO A 9 -19.15 18.82 -9.77
N GLU A 10 -19.98 17.88 -10.23
CA GLU A 10 -19.58 16.52 -10.61
C GLU A 10 -18.67 16.46 -11.84
N TYR A 11 -18.98 17.22 -12.91
CA TYR A 11 -18.12 17.31 -14.10
C TYR A 11 -16.76 17.93 -13.78
N ARG A 12 -16.73 18.91 -12.87
CA ARG A 12 -15.48 19.50 -12.39
C ARG A 12 -14.63 18.49 -11.62
N LEU A 13 -15.24 17.70 -10.73
CA LEU A 13 -14.53 16.65 -9.98
C LEU A 13 -13.96 15.57 -10.91
N LEU A 14 -14.69 15.17 -11.94
CA LEU A 14 -14.22 14.20 -12.93
C LEU A 14 -13.04 14.77 -13.75
N ALA A 15 -13.13 16.02 -14.21
CA ALA A 15 -12.04 16.68 -14.93
C ALA A 15 -10.77 16.85 -14.06
N GLU A 16 -10.93 17.23 -12.79
CA GLU A 16 -9.82 17.29 -11.82
C GLU A 16 -9.21 15.89 -11.60
N LEU A 17 -10.03 14.84 -11.58
CA LEU A 17 -9.56 13.47 -11.41
C LEU A 17 -8.77 12.97 -12.63
N GLU A 18 -9.24 13.28 -13.83
CA GLU A 18 -8.51 13.00 -15.07
C GLU A 18 -7.16 13.72 -15.11
N ALA A 19 -7.12 15.02 -14.79
CA ALA A 19 -5.89 15.79 -14.77
C ALA A 19 -4.87 15.26 -13.74
N THR A 20 -5.33 14.90 -12.55
CA THR A 20 -4.45 14.32 -11.51
C THR A 20 -4.00 12.90 -11.87
N PHE A 21 -4.82 12.12 -12.57
CA PHE A 21 -4.40 10.82 -13.11
C PHE A 21 -3.30 10.98 -14.16
N ASP A 22 -3.47 11.91 -15.10
CA ASP A 22 -2.45 12.18 -16.11
C ASP A 22 -1.12 12.59 -15.47
N ALA A 23 -1.17 13.49 -14.48
CA ALA A 23 0.00 13.87 -13.71
C ALA A 23 0.67 12.65 -13.04
N VAL A 24 -0.10 11.69 -12.51
CA VAL A 24 0.47 10.46 -11.95
C VAL A 24 1.22 9.66 -13.02
N ILE A 25 0.67 9.51 -14.23
CA ILE A 25 1.29 8.74 -15.31
C ILE A 25 2.55 9.44 -15.82
N GLU A 26 2.45 10.73 -16.15
CA GLU A 26 3.56 11.54 -16.65
C GLU A 26 4.72 11.61 -15.65
N ARG A 27 4.42 11.89 -14.37
CA ARG A 27 5.47 11.97 -13.34
C ARG A 27 6.07 10.62 -13.04
N SER A 28 5.30 9.52 -13.10
CA SER A 28 5.85 8.17 -12.97
C SER A 28 6.76 7.81 -14.15
N ALA A 29 6.45 8.27 -15.38
CA ALA A 29 7.30 8.11 -16.55
C ALA A 29 8.62 8.90 -16.40
N ALA A 30 8.52 10.15 -15.94
CA ALA A 30 9.67 11.03 -15.74
C ALA A 30 10.72 10.46 -14.78
N VAL A 31 10.33 9.62 -13.81
CA VAL A 31 11.28 8.89 -12.95
C VAL A 31 12.17 7.96 -13.76
N ALA A 32 11.58 7.15 -14.65
CA ALA A 32 12.33 6.21 -15.48
C ALA A 32 13.21 6.94 -16.50
N GLU A 33 12.74 8.07 -17.03
CA GLU A 33 13.52 8.93 -17.92
C GLU A 33 14.70 9.60 -17.20
N ALA A 34 14.50 10.13 -16.00
CA ALA A 34 15.57 10.69 -15.17
C ALA A 34 16.63 9.62 -14.87
N TYR A 35 16.20 8.40 -14.52
CA TYR A 35 17.12 7.29 -14.30
C TYR A 35 17.89 6.94 -15.58
N ALA A 36 17.23 6.91 -16.73
CA ALA A 36 17.89 6.58 -18.00
C ALA A 36 18.96 7.60 -18.42
N ARG A 37 18.82 8.88 -18.04
CA ARG A 37 19.83 9.93 -18.31
C ARG A 37 21.12 9.75 -17.50
N ALA A 38 21.00 9.26 -16.27
CA ALA A 38 22.13 9.07 -15.35
C ALA A 38 21.91 7.81 -14.50
N PRO A 39 22.10 6.61 -15.09
CA PRO A 39 21.76 5.37 -14.41
C PRO A 39 22.70 5.08 -13.24
N GLY A 40 22.12 4.83 -12.07
CA GLY A 40 22.80 4.22 -10.94
C GLY A 40 22.69 2.70 -10.96
N ALA A 41 23.38 2.02 -10.03
CA ALA A 41 23.23 0.58 -9.84
C ALA A 41 21.78 0.22 -9.45
N CYS A 42 21.25 -0.82 -10.07
CA CYS A 42 19.91 -1.33 -9.83
C CYS A 42 19.96 -2.83 -9.56
N TRP A 43 19.21 -3.25 -8.54
CA TRP A 43 18.97 -4.65 -8.22
C TRP A 43 17.48 -4.94 -8.34
N ILE A 44 17.14 -5.99 -9.08
CA ILE A 44 15.77 -6.42 -9.32
C ILE A 44 15.57 -7.79 -8.66
N PHE A 45 14.52 -7.90 -7.84
CA PHE A 45 14.27 -9.11 -7.09
C PHE A 45 13.97 -10.29 -8.02
N GLY A 46 14.77 -11.35 -7.88
CA GLY A 46 14.63 -12.58 -8.67
C GLY A 46 15.39 -12.58 -9.99
N GLU A 47 16.17 -11.54 -10.27
CA GLU A 47 16.99 -11.43 -11.47
C GLU A 47 18.49 -11.44 -11.13
N PRO A 48 19.37 -11.75 -12.10
CA PRO A 48 20.82 -11.64 -11.92
C PRO A 48 21.27 -10.21 -11.60
N GLU A 49 22.33 -10.08 -10.80
CA GLU A 49 22.90 -8.78 -10.38
C GLU A 49 24.29 -8.52 -11.01
N PRO A 50 24.61 -7.27 -11.40
CA PRO A 50 23.70 -6.11 -11.49
C PRO A 50 22.82 -6.16 -12.73
N ALA A 51 21.63 -5.55 -12.65
CA ALA A 51 20.82 -5.31 -13.85
C ALA A 51 21.55 -4.34 -14.78
N SER A 52 21.49 -4.57 -16.10
CA SER A 52 22.03 -3.58 -17.05
C SER A 52 21.23 -2.27 -16.95
N PRO A 53 21.85 -1.11 -17.20
CA PRO A 53 21.15 0.17 -17.16
C PRO A 53 19.87 0.23 -18.02
N GLU A 54 19.92 -0.33 -19.23
CA GLU A 54 18.80 -0.34 -20.17
C GLU A 54 17.66 -1.21 -19.66
N HIS A 55 17.99 -2.40 -19.15
CA HIS A 55 17.02 -3.31 -18.57
C HIS A 55 16.38 -2.73 -17.31
N ALA A 56 17.18 -2.10 -16.45
CA ALA A 56 16.69 -1.42 -15.25
C ALA A 56 15.75 -0.26 -15.61
N ALA A 57 16.08 0.56 -16.60
CA ALA A 57 15.23 1.67 -17.05
C ALA A 57 13.89 1.17 -17.59
N GLU A 58 13.89 0.11 -18.40
CA GLU A 58 12.66 -0.51 -18.91
C GLU A 58 11.83 -1.14 -17.79
N TRP A 59 12.47 -1.86 -16.87
CA TRP A 59 11.79 -2.42 -15.71
C TRP A 59 11.16 -1.34 -14.83
N LEU A 60 11.85 -0.22 -14.57
CA LEU A 60 11.31 0.92 -13.81
C LEU A 60 10.11 1.54 -14.52
N ARG A 61 10.20 1.78 -15.82
CA ARG A 61 9.08 2.31 -16.62
C ARG A 61 7.83 1.45 -16.47
N ARG A 62 7.96 0.13 -16.69
CA ARG A 62 6.83 -0.82 -16.53
C ARG A 62 6.32 -0.88 -15.11
N SER A 63 7.21 -0.95 -14.11
CA SER A 63 6.85 -1.11 -12.70
C SER A 63 6.10 0.09 -12.13
N LEU A 64 6.50 1.31 -12.52
CA LEU A 64 5.93 2.55 -12.02
C LEU A 64 4.62 2.93 -12.71
N GLN A 65 4.40 2.42 -13.93
CA GLN A 65 3.17 2.62 -14.72
C GLN A 65 2.20 1.42 -14.66
N ASP A 66 2.51 0.37 -13.88
CA ASP A 66 1.62 -0.75 -13.65
C ASP A 66 0.43 -0.33 -12.75
N VAL A 67 -0.62 0.14 -13.40
CA VAL A 67 -1.85 0.67 -12.78
C VAL A 67 -3.09 -0.18 -13.07
N TRP A 68 -2.91 -1.40 -13.59
CA TRP A 68 -4.00 -2.22 -14.12
C TRP A 68 -4.40 -3.37 -13.20
N TYR A 69 -5.66 -3.81 -13.33
CA TYR A 69 -6.04 -5.15 -12.91
C TYR A 69 -5.53 -6.18 -13.92
N GLN A 70 -5.14 -7.35 -13.42
CA GLN A 70 -4.98 -8.55 -14.22
C GLN A 70 -6.24 -9.40 -14.15
N ASP A 71 -6.54 -10.12 -15.23
CA ASP A 71 -7.65 -11.06 -15.25
C ASP A 71 -7.44 -12.18 -14.23
N GLY A 72 -8.50 -12.51 -13.49
CA GLY A 72 -8.46 -13.48 -12.37
C GLY A 72 -7.78 -12.99 -11.09
N GLN A 73 -7.26 -11.76 -11.03
CA GLN A 73 -6.65 -11.19 -9.81
C GLN A 73 -7.70 -10.92 -8.72
N ASP A 74 -7.40 -11.23 -7.45
CA ASP A 74 -8.19 -10.72 -6.32
C ASP A 74 -8.19 -9.19 -6.40
N GLY A 75 -9.37 -8.56 -6.46
CA GLY A 75 -9.52 -7.12 -6.62
C GLY A 75 -8.88 -6.26 -5.51
N ARG A 76 -8.36 -6.88 -4.45
CA ARG A 76 -7.60 -6.22 -3.36
C ARG A 76 -6.09 -6.43 -3.46
N ALA A 77 -5.64 -7.37 -4.27
CA ALA A 77 -4.23 -7.67 -4.47
C ALA A 77 -3.59 -6.57 -5.33
N THR A 78 -2.37 -6.16 -4.97
CA THR A 78 -1.55 -5.25 -5.77
C THR A 78 -0.30 -5.96 -6.22
N ARG A 79 0.14 -5.75 -7.46
CA ARG A 79 1.35 -6.39 -8.01
C ARG A 79 2.61 -5.84 -7.38
N ALA A 80 3.52 -6.68 -6.90
CA ALA A 80 4.75 -6.22 -6.27
C ALA A 80 5.90 -6.15 -7.29
N HIS A 81 6.59 -5.00 -7.34
CA HIS A 81 7.81 -4.81 -8.14
C HIS A 81 8.95 -4.48 -7.19
N ILE A 82 9.66 -5.49 -6.71
CA ILE A 82 10.67 -5.32 -5.67
C ILE A 82 12.04 -5.11 -6.30
N GLY A 83 12.73 -4.06 -5.87
CA GLY A 83 14.11 -3.80 -6.25
C GLY A 83 14.70 -2.65 -5.44
N LEU A 84 15.99 -2.42 -5.62
CA LEU A 84 16.74 -1.32 -5.03
C LEU A 84 17.36 -0.50 -6.16
N VAL A 85 17.27 0.83 -6.05
CA VAL A 85 17.78 1.76 -7.05
C VAL A 85 18.69 2.77 -6.38
N ALA A 86 19.96 2.80 -6.77
CA ALA A 86 20.84 3.91 -6.45
C ALA A 86 20.44 5.12 -7.29
N ALA A 87 20.08 6.21 -6.63
CA ALA A 87 19.50 7.39 -7.27
C ALA A 87 20.35 8.62 -6.97
N ASN A 88 20.65 9.40 -8.01
CA ASN A 88 21.18 10.74 -7.88
C ASN A 88 20.05 11.73 -7.52
N ASP A 89 20.41 12.99 -7.32
CA ASP A 89 19.46 14.03 -6.91
C ASP A 89 18.33 14.22 -7.93
N GLU A 90 18.63 14.21 -9.23
CA GLU A 90 17.63 14.33 -10.30
C GLU A 90 16.58 13.22 -10.26
N VAL A 91 17.01 11.97 -10.06
CA VAL A 91 16.09 10.83 -9.90
C VAL A 91 15.28 10.96 -8.62
N MET A 92 15.91 11.35 -7.52
CA MET A 92 15.23 11.54 -6.23
C MET A 92 14.15 12.63 -6.31
N GLU A 93 14.43 13.74 -6.99
CA GLU A 93 13.48 14.83 -7.27
C GLU A 93 12.30 14.34 -8.13
N ALA A 94 12.57 13.58 -9.18
CA ALA A 94 11.52 12.99 -10.02
C ALA A 94 10.62 12.04 -9.20
N VAL A 95 11.21 11.23 -8.32
CA VAL A 95 10.45 10.33 -7.43
C VAL A 95 9.60 11.13 -6.44
N ALA A 96 10.12 12.22 -5.89
CA ALA A 96 9.36 13.11 -5.01
C ALA A 96 8.16 13.73 -5.74
N ALA A 97 8.36 14.25 -6.95
CA ALA A 97 7.28 14.81 -7.78
C ALA A 97 6.21 13.75 -8.12
N ALA A 98 6.62 12.52 -8.46
CA ALA A 98 5.68 11.42 -8.68
C ALA A 98 4.89 11.07 -7.41
N ASN A 99 5.54 11.04 -6.24
CA ASN A 99 4.87 10.80 -4.97
C ASN A 99 3.86 11.90 -4.59
N ILE A 100 4.17 13.17 -4.89
CA ILE A 100 3.24 14.29 -4.70
C ILE A 100 1.99 14.09 -5.58
N ALA A 101 2.16 13.86 -6.88
CA ALA A 101 1.04 13.62 -7.80
C ALA A 101 0.18 12.42 -7.35
N LYS A 102 0.82 11.34 -6.88
CA LYS A 102 0.13 10.16 -6.33
C LYS A 102 -0.68 10.49 -5.06
N ALA A 103 -0.15 11.33 -4.18
CA ALA A 103 -0.84 11.77 -2.97
C ALA A 103 -2.04 12.67 -3.30
N GLU A 104 -1.90 13.59 -4.25
CA GLU A 104 -2.99 14.45 -4.74
C GLU A 104 -4.12 13.62 -5.36
N PHE A 105 -3.79 12.66 -6.22
CA PHE A 105 -4.77 11.74 -6.81
C PHE A 105 -5.49 10.90 -5.75
N ALA A 106 -4.78 10.44 -4.71
CA ALA A 106 -5.39 9.74 -3.57
C ALA A 106 -6.36 10.63 -2.79
N ALA A 107 -5.94 11.85 -2.47
CA ALA A 107 -6.77 12.81 -1.74
C ALA A 107 -8.04 13.16 -2.50
N LEU A 108 -7.92 13.40 -3.82
CA LEU A 108 -9.07 13.67 -4.67
C LEU A 108 -10.02 12.47 -4.76
N THR A 109 -9.49 11.26 -4.92
CA THR A 109 -10.33 10.06 -4.97
C THR A 109 -11.04 9.80 -3.64
N ALA A 110 -10.40 10.09 -2.51
CA ALA A 110 -11.04 10.03 -1.20
C ALA A 110 -12.18 11.05 -1.11
N ARG A 111 -11.94 12.30 -1.52
CA ARG A 111 -12.95 13.36 -1.58
C ARG A 111 -14.16 12.96 -2.45
N ILE A 112 -13.93 12.39 -3.63
CA ILE A 112 -15.01 11.92 -4.52
C ILE A 112 -15.78 10.78 -3.87
N ARG A 113 -15.11 9.84 -3.18
CA ARG A 113 -15.80 8.74 -2.49
C ARG A 113 -16.73 9.24 -1.39
N ASP A 114 -16.37 10.32 -0.71
CA ASP A 114 -17.16 10.88 0.37
C ASP A 114 -18.29 11.78 -0.14
N GLN A 115 -18.05 12.58 -1.17
CA GLN A 115 -18.98 13.63 -1.64
C GLN A 115 -19.85 13.19 -2.83
N ALA A 116 -19.33 12.34 -3.71
CA ALA A 116 -19.97 11.94 -4.96
C ALA A 116 -19.61 10.48 -5.34
N PRO A 117 -19.93 9.49 -4.49
CA PRO A 117 -19.52 8.09 -4.70
C PRO A 117 -20.01 7.49 -6.03
N ALA A 118 -21.09 8.02 -6.59
CA ALA A 118 -21.64 7.63 -7.88
C ALA A 118 -20.71 7.94 -9.07
N LEU A 119 -19.71 8.81 -8.91
CA LEU A 119 -18.72 9.13 -9.96
C LEU A 119 -17.60 8.09 -10.06
N ILE A 120 -17.39 7.25 -9.04
CA ILE A 120 -16.28 6.28 -9.02
C ILE A 120 -16.37 5.25 -10.18
N PRO A 121 -17.54 4.67 -10.50
CA PRO A 121 -17.69 3.80 -11.67
C PRO A 121 -17.37 4.51 -12.99
N GLU A 122 -17.85 5.74 -13.18
CA GLU A 122 -17.59 6.54 -14.39
C GLU A 122 -16.11 6.87 -14.54
N ALA A 123 -15.46 7.33 -13.47
CA ALA A 123 -14.02 7.56 -13.44
C ALA A 123 -13.23 6.31 -13.88
N LYS A 124 -13.56 5.14 -13.33
CA LYS A 124 -12.90 3.88 -13.71
C LYS A 124 -13.10 3.50 -15.18
N ALA A 125 -14.18 3.95 -15.80
CA ALA A 125 -14.45 3.73 -17.21
C ALA A 125 -13.67 4.69 -18.11
N VAL A 126 -13.48 5.95 -17.69
CA VAL A 126 -12.84 6.99 -18.52
C VAL A 126 -11.31 6.97 -18.42
N LEU A 127 -10.75 6.82 -17.22
CA LEU A 127 -9.30 6.88 -16.98
C LEU A 127 -8.44 5.97 -17.88
N PRO A 128 -8.84 4.71 -18.19
CA PRO A 128 -8.05 3.84 -19.09
C PRO A 128 -7.72 4.45 -20.46
N PHE A 129 -8.59 5.33 -20.97
CA PHE A 129 -8.49 5.87 -22.34
C PHE A 129 -7.67 7.17 -22.43
N ARG A 130 -7.20 7.71 -21.29
CA ARG A 130 -6.46 8.98 -21.23
C ARG A 130 -5.09 8.93 -21.88
N HIS A 131 -4.42 7.78 -21.87
CA HIS A 131 -3.05 7.66 -22.37
C HIS A 131 -2.89 6.55 -23.43
N PRO A 132 -2.50 6.90 -24.66
CA PRO A 132 -2.24 5.92 -25.71
C PRO A 132 -1.14 4.90 -25.41
N ALA A 133 -0.07 5.30 -24.71
CA ALA A 133 1.00 4.38 -24.29
C ALA A 133 0.53 3.33 -23.28
N LEU A 134 -0.60 3.60 -22.62
CA LEU A 134 -1.27 2.72 -21.68
C LEU A 134 -2.27 1.78 -22.39
N HIS A 135 -2.64 2.05 -23.65
CA HIS A 135 -3.55 1.21 -24.46
C HIS A 135 -2.98 -0.17 -24.84
N ASP A 136 -1.67 -0.37 -24.84
CA ASP A 136 -1.11 -1.69 -25.20
C ASP A 136 -1.55 -2.77 -24.21
N HIS A 137 -1.88 -2.40 -22.96
CA HIS A 137 -2.48 -3.29 -21.96
C HIS A 137 -3.97 -3.58 -22.18
N LEU A 138 -4.65 -2.79 -23.03
CA LEU A 138 -6.09 -2.92 -23.34
C LEU A 138 -6.37 -3.81 -24.56
N ARG A 139 -5.33 -4.22 -25.32
CA ARG A 139 -5.50 -5.02 -26.56
C ARG A 139 -5.57 -6.53 -26.34
N GLY A 140 -5.33 -7.02 -25.12
CA GLY A 140 -5.10 -8.45 -24.84
C GLY A 140 -6.31 -9.25 -24.37
N GLU A 141 -6.96 -8.85 -23.27
CA GLU A 141 -7.98 -9.67 -22.61
C GLU A 141 -8.92 -8.74 -21.83
N GLY A 142 -10.19 -8.62 -22.28
CA GLY A 142 -11.19 -7.77 -21.64
C GLY A 142 -10.84 -6.27 -21.63
N LEU A 143 -11.80 -5.42 -21.29
CA LEU A 143 -11.50 -4.01 -21.01
C LEU A 143 -10.65 -3.96 -19.74
N ALA A 144 -9.33 -3.77 -19.86
CA ALA A 144 -8.42 -3.59 -18.72
C ALA A 144 -8.94 -2.46 -17.82
N ARG A 145 -9.20 -2.82 -16.55
CA ARG A 145 -9.73 -1.88 -15.56
C ARG A 145 -8.58 -1.23 -14.82
N VAL A 146 -8.65 0.08 -14.57
CA VAL A 146 -7.68 0.77 -13.71
C VAL A 146 -7.81 0.31 -12.27
N HIS A 147 -6.70 -0.10 -11.67
CA HIS A 147 -6.57 -0.41 -10.26
C HIS A 147 -6.17 0.85 -9.46
N LEU A 148 -7.16 1.58 -8.96
CA LEU A 148 -6.96 2.87 -8.25
C LEU A 148 -5.87 2.84 -7.15
N LYS A 149 -5.79 1.77 -6.34
CA LYS A 149 -4.73 1.64 -5.32
C LYS A 149 -3.31 1.55 -5.89
N GLN A 150 -3.13 0.97 -7.09
CA GLN A 150 -1.84 0.92 -7.76
C GLN A 150 -1.45 2.29 -8.34
N CYS A 151 -2.43 3.14 -8.66
CA CYS A 151 -2.17 4.52 -9.10
C CYS A 151 -1.48 5.34 -8.00
N TRP A 152 -1.96 5.26 -6.75
CA TRP A 152 -1.50 6.14 -5.67
C TRP A 152 -0.60 5.52 -4.61
N ARG A 153 -0.24 4.24 -4.70
CA ARG A 153 0.74 3.68 -3.77
C ARG A 153 2.06 4.45 -3.90
N ALA A 154 2.57 4.96 -2.78
CA ALA A 154 3.81 5.72 -2.79
C ALA A 154 4.99 4.85 -3.26
N ILE A 155 5.86 5.45 -4.06
CA ILE A 155 7.18 4.92 -4.43
C ILE A 155 8.06 5.03 -3.19
N PRO A 156 8.59 3.92 -2.65
CA PRO A 156 9.39 3.97 -1.44
C PRO A 156 10.74 4.64 -1.68
N THR A 157 11.13 5.49 -0.75
CA THR A 157 12.44 6.18 -0.72
C THR A 157 13.09 6.05 0.65
N SER A 158 14.42 6.13 0.70
CA SER A 158 15.13 6.44 1.94
C SER A 158 15.43 7.93 2.02
N GLU A 159 15.38 8.46 3.24
CA GLU A 159 15.60 9.88 3.54
C GLU A 159 17.05 10.31 3.35
N ALA A 160 17.99 9.38 3.48
CA ALA A 160 19.42 9.61 3.39
C ALA A 160 20.13 8.37 2.83
N PRO A 161 21.42 8.48 2.45
CA PRO A 161 22.23 7.34 2.03
C PRO A 161 22.26 6.22 3.06
N LEU A 162 22.26 4.98 2.57
CA LEU A 162 22.24 3.79 3.42
C LEU A 162 23.60 3.11 3.45
N ALA A 163 23.98 2.59 4.63
CA ALA A 163 25.09 1.68 4.76
C ALA A 163 24.68 0.27 4.33
N ARG A 164 23.44 -0.11 4.63
CA ARG A 164 22.92 -1.45 4.40
C ARG A 164 21.41 -1.47 4.25
N VAL A 165 20.91 -2.39 3.42
CA VAL A 165 19.50 -2.78 3.36
C VAL A 165 19.37 -4.26 3.69
N ARG A 166 18.37 -4.62 4.51
CA ARG A 166 18.00 -6.03 4.73
C ARG A 166 16.54 -6.29 4.38
N LEU A 167 16.34 -7.06 3.32
CA LEU A 167 15.05 -7.48 2.80
C LEU A 167 14.63 -8.82 3.40
N ALA A 168 13.37 -8.93 3.78
CA ALA A 168 12.80 -10.17 4.27
C ALA A 168 11.29 -10.24 4.03
N TRP A 169 10.79 -11.44 3.81
CA TRP A 169 9.36 -11.71 3.79
C TRP A 169 8.73 -11.51 5.18
N TYR A 170 7.65 -10.76 5.20
CA TYR A 170 6.80 -10.54 6.35
C TYR A 170 5.47 -11.26 6.15
N SER A 171 5.40 -12.52 6.60
CA SER A 171 4.22 -13.39 6.45
C SER A 171 3.23 -13.32 7.63
N SER A 172 3.55 -12.57 8.68
CA SER A 172 2.70 -12.43 9.88
C SER A 172 1.92 -11.12 9.92
N GLY A 173 1.75 -10.45 8.78
CA GLY A 173 1.00 -9.21 8.67
C GLY A 173 -0.45 -9.37 9.11
N ARG A 174 -0.93 -8.44 9.93
CA ARG A 174 -2.31 -8.39 10.42
C ARG A 174 -2.81 -6.96 10.27
N SER A 175 -3.96 -6.80 9.63
CA SER A 175 -4.77 -5.60 9.78
C SER A 175 -5.66 -5.79 11.00
N ILE A 176 -5.64 -4.83 11.92
CA ILE A 176 -6.42 -4.88 13.16
C ILE A 176 -7.30 -3.63 13.17
N LYS A 177 -8.61 -3.82 13.14
CA LYS A 177 -9.58 -2.75 13.35
C LYS A 177 -10.12 -2.87 14.78
N LYS A 178 -10.00 -1.81 15.58
CA LYS A 178 -10.71 -1.71 16.86
C LYS A 178 -12.22 -1.65 16.59
N LEU A 179 -13.00 -2.39 17.37
CA LEU A 179 -14.45 -2.39 17.34
C LEU A 179 -15.00 -2.22 18.75
N THR A 180 -16.16 -1.59 18.87
CA THR A 180 -16.99 -1.66 20.08
C THR A 180 -17.81 -2.95 20.09
N VAL A 181 -18.36 -3.31 21.25
CA VAL A 181 -19.33 -4.40 21.38
C VAL A 181 -20.54 -4.17 20.48
N GLN A 182 -21.08 -2.94 20.45
CA GLN A 182 -22.22 -2.59 19.62
C GLN A 182 -21.92 -2.75 18.12
N GLU A 183 -20.75 -2.29 17.66
CA GLU A 183 -20.36 -2.48 16.25
C GLU A 183 -20.22 -3.97 15.88
N ALA A 184 -19.69 -4.78 16.80
CA ALA A 184 -19.57 -6.22 16.59
C ALA A 184 -20.96 -6.90 16.52
N GLU A 185 -21.90 -6.47 17.36
CA GLU A 185 -23.29 -6.96 17.36
C GLU A 185 -23.98 -6.64 16.04
N GLN A 186 -23.94 -5.38 15.60
CA GLN A 186 -24.53 -4.96 14.32
C GLN A 186 -23.98 -5.76 13.14
N LYS A 187 -22.67 -6.03 13.14
CA LYS A 187 -22.03 -6.88 12.12
C LYS A 187 -22.50 -8.33 12.17
N LEU A 188 -22.77 -8.90 13.35
CA LEU A 188 -23.31 -10.26 13.48
C LEU A 188 -24.76 -10.33 12.99
N LEU A 189 -25.58 -9.32 13.32
CA LEU A 189 -26.98 -9.24 12.89
C LEU A 189 -27.14 -9.07 11.38
N ALA A 190 -26.16 -8.43 10.72
CA ALA A 190 -26.10 -8.30 9.26
C ALA A 190 -25.72 -9.61 8.53
N LEU A 191 -25.32 -10.66 9.26
CA LEU A 191 -25.17 -12.02 8.72
C LEU A 191 -26.52 -12.77 8.79
N ASP A 192 -26.51 -14.07 8.52
CA ASP A 192 -27.65 -14.94 8.79
C ASP A 192 -27.84 -15.13 10.30
N HIS A 193 -28.57 -14.21 10.94
CA HIS A 193 -28.73 -14.15 12.40
C HIS A 193 -29.52 -15.33 12.98
N GLU A 194 -30.26 -16.07 12.15
CA GLU A 194 -30.97 -17.27 12.56
C GLU A 194 -30.05 -18.50 12.62
N ALA A 195 -28.89 -18.43 11.95
CA ALA A 195 -27.92 -19.52 11.99
C ALA A 195 -27.44 -19.78 13.43
N PRO A 196 -27.44 -21.05 13.91
CA PRO A 196 -27.10 -21.38 15.31
C PRO A 196 -25.75 -20.82 15.78
N HIS A 197 -24.75 -20.81 14.89
CA HIS A 197 -23.41 -20.30 15.18
C HIS A 197 -23.36 -18.78 15.37
N ILE A 198 -24.27 -18.01 14.76
CA ILE A 198 -24.40 -16.56 14.98
C ILE A 198 -25.12 -16.30 16.30
N ARG A 199 -26.22 -17.01 16.60
CA ARG A 199 -26.91 -16.91 17.90
C ARG A 199 -26.03 -17.23 19.10
N ILE A 200 -25.12 -18.20 18.98
CA ILE A 200 -24.11 -18.49 20.00
C ILE A 200 -23.15 -17.31 20.20
N GLN A 201 -22.69 -16.69 19.11
CA GLN A 201 -21.78 -15.54 19.17
C GLN A 201 -22.47 -14.29 19.74
N LEU A 202 -23.73 -14.03 19.40
CA LEU A 202 -24.54 -12.96 20.01
C LEU A 202 -24.68 -13.16 21.53
N ARG A 203 -24.95 -14.38 21.99
CA ARG A 203 -24.97 -14.69 23.43
C ARG A 203 -23.63 -14.50 24.12
N LYS A 204 -22.52 -14.88 23.46
CA LYS A 204 -21.17 -14.60 23.99
C LYS A 204 -20.94 -13.09 24.15
N LEU A 205 -21.35 -12.31 23.14
CA LEU A 205 -21.19 -10.87 23.12
C LEU A 205 -22.02 -10.17 24.22
N ALA A 206 -23.23 -10.65 24.50
CA ALA A 206 -24.05 -10.15 25.61
C ALA A 206 -23.43 -10.46 27.01
N GLY A 207 -22.48 -11.39 27.09
CA GLY A 207 -21.80 -11.78 28.33
C GLY A 207 -20.58 -10.93 28.71
N ILE A 208 -20.26 -9.88 27.94
CA ILE A 208 -19.13 -8.98 28.22
C ILE A 208 -19.59 -7.52 28.41
N PRO A 209 -18.81 -6.67 29.11
CA PRO A 209 -19.16 -5.25 29.26
C PRO A 209 -19.27 -4.53 27.92
N SER A 210 -20.28 -3.66 27.76
CA SER A 210 -20.52 -2.92 26.51
C SER A 210 -19.35 -2.01 26.08
N GLY A 211 -18.59 -1.50 27.06
CA GLY A 211 -17.39 -0.69 26.83
C GLY A 211 -16.12 -1.50 26.53
N GLU A 212 -16.18 -2.84 26.53
CA GLU A 212 -14.99 -3.64 26.27
C GLU A 212 -14.53 -3.48 24.81
N PRO A 213 -13.28 -3.03 24.56
CA PRO A 213 -12.76 -2.90 23.21
C PRO A 213 -12.50 -4.28 22.61
N LEU A 214 -12.89 -4.45 21.36
CA LEU A 214 -12.69 -5.66 20.57
C LEU A 214 -11.74 -5.38 19.40
N ALA A 215 -11.18 -6.44 18.82
CA ALA A 215 -10.27 -6.35 17.69
C ALA A 215 -10.70 -7.27 16.57
N GLN A 216 -11.12 -6.71 15.43
CA GLN A 216 -11.32 -7.47 14.19
C GLN A 216 -9.99 -7.63 13.48
N VAL A 217 -9.54 -8.88 13.31
CA VAL A 217 -8.23 -9.22 12.76
C VAL A 217 -8.35 -9.85 11.38
N GLN A 218 -7.70 -9.24 10.40
CA GLN A 218 -7.54 -9.80 9.07
C GLN A 218 -6.06 -10.16 8.84
N ARG A 219 -5.78 -11.43 8.55
CA ARG A 219 -4.45 -11.85 8.08
C ARG A 219 -4.19 -11.22 6.73
N GLN A 220 -2.99 -10.66 6.56
CA GLN A 220 -2.54 -10.09 5.29
C GLN A 220 -1.71 -11.12 4.54
N ALA A 221 -1.74 -11.04 3.21
CA ALA A 221 -0.82 -11.80 2.39
C ALA A 221 0.64 -11.43 2.75
N PRO A 222 1.59 -12.38 2.63
CA PRO A 222 3.00 -12.07 2.80
C PRO A 222 3.44 -10.91 1.92
N LEU A 223 4.28 -10.03 2.46
CA LEU A 223 4.83 -8.88 1.75
C LEU A 223 6.33 -8.75 2.00
N MET A 224 7.05 -8.05 1.12
CA MET A 224 8.46 -7.75 1.33
C MET A 224 8.62 -6.57 2.29
N ARG A 225 9.54 -6.69 3.25
CA ARG A 225 9.90 -5.64 4.19
C ARG A 225 11.37 -5.29 4.05
N ALA A 226 11.67 -4.01 3.87
CA ALA A 226 13.02 -3.47 3.88
C ALA A 226 13.34 -2.91 5.28
N ASN A 227 14.51 -3.29 5.79
CA ASN A 227 15.13 -2.68 6.97
C ASN A 227 16.32 -1.85 6.47
N LEU A 228 16.21 -0.54 6.63
CA LEU A 228 17.16 0.45 6.19
C LEU A 228 18.08 0.79 7.35
N PHE A 229 19.39 0.81 7.11
CA PHE A 229 20.40 1.25 8.05
C PHE A 229 21.13 2.42 7.41
N TYR A 230 20.96 3.62 7.95
CA TYR A 230 21.55 4.84 7.39
C TYR A 230 23.07 4.84 7.60
N ARG A 231 23.80 5.47 6.68
CA ARG A 231 25.27 5.67 6.85
C ARG A 231 25.53 6.55 8.06
N ASP A 232 24.78 7.63 8.14
CA ASP A 232 24.79 8.59 9.23
C ASP A 232 23.40 8.64 9.89
N PRO A 233 23.31 8.93 11.20
CA PRO A 233 22.02 9.19 11.83
C PRO A 233 21.25 10.29 11.11
N LEU A 234 19.94 10.13 10.98
CA LEU A 234 19.05 11.22 10.54
C LEU A 234 19.08 12.37 11.56
N GLU A 235 18.55 13.53 11.17
CA GLU A 235 18.46 14.72 12.05
C GLU A 235 17.75 14.43 13.38
N ASP A 236 16.78 13.52 13.39
CA ASP A 236 16.05 13.08 14.59
C ASP A 236 16.74 11.94 15.36
N GLY A 237 18.00 11.64 15.02
CA GLY A 237 18.83 10.62 15.64
C GLY A 237 18.51 9.18 15.22
N ARG A 238 17.53 8.96 14.34
CA ARG A 238 17.23 7.60 13.86
C ARG A 238 18.38 7.06 13.02
N THR A 239 18.87 5.88 13.38
CA THR A 239 19.92 5.15 12.65
C THR A 239 19.35 4.02 11.78
N ARG A 240 18.07 3.70 11.94
CA ARG A 240 17.39 2.65 11.19
C ARG A 240 15.91 2.94 10.98
N ARG A 241 15.37 2.39 9.89
CA ARG A 241 13.92 2.40 9.60
C ARG A 241 13.51 1.07 9.01
N ALA A 242 12.28 0.63 9.27
CA ALA A 242 11.74 -0.57 8.65
C ALA A 242 10.41 -0.27 7.98
N MET A 243 10.27 -0.64 6.72
CA MET A 243 9.09 -0.33 5.91
C MET A 243 8.71 -1.48 4.98
N ASN A 244 7.44 -1.54 4.62
CA ASN A 244 6.96 -2.46 3.59
C ASN A 244 7.35 -1.90 2.23
N VAL A 245 7.82 -2.75 1.32
CA VAL A 245 8.18 -2.37 -0.04
C VAL A 245 7.36 -3.22 -1.00
N ALA A 246 6.63 -2.57 -1.90
CA ALA A 246 5.84 -3.18 -2.96
C ALA A 246 6.19 -2.61 -4.34
N LEU A 247 7.09 -1.63 -4.36
CA LEU A 247 7.62 -0.90 -5.50
C LEU A 247 9.14 -0.75 -5.32
N PRO A 248 9.88 -0.38 -6.37
CA PRO A 248 11.32 -0.19 -6.30
C PRO A 248 11.67 0.85 -5.21
N LEU A 249 12.63 0.54 -4.33
CA LEU A 249 13.11 1.45 -3.29
C LEU A 249 14.26 2.30 -3.86
N PHE A 250 14.03 3.61 -3.94
CA PHE A 250 15.03 4.58 -4.38
C PHE A 250 15.86 5.09 -3.19
N ILE A 251 17.17 5.06 -3.34
CA ILE A 251 18.15 5.34 -2.29
C ILE A 251 19.09 6.44 -2.78
N PRO A 252 19.20 7.59 -2.09
CA PRO A 252 20.19 8.60 -2.41
C PRO A 252 21.59 8.00 -2.44
N SER A 253 22.28 8.12 -3.57
CA SER A 253 23.58 7.50 -3.79
C SER A 253 24.48 8.42 -4.62
N PRO A 254 25.36 9.22 -3.96
CA PRO A 254 26.27 10.13 -4.66
C PRO A 254 27.28 9.41 -5.56
N ASP A 255 27.61 8.16 -5.27
CA ASP A 255 28.54 7.33 -6.03
C ASP A 255 27.84 6.35 -7.00
N GLY A 256 26.50 6.44 -7.11
CA GLY A 256 25.70 5.57 -7.97
C GLY A 256 25.70 4.10 -7.56
N LYS A 257 26.22 3.75 -6.38
CA LYS A 257 26.29 2.35 -5.91
C LYS A 257 25.15 2.01 -4.98
N LEU A 258 24.75 0.73 -4.99
CA LEU A 258 23.83 0.20 -4.00
C LEU A 258 24.54 -0.01 -2.64
N PRO A 259 23.83 0.12 -1.52
CA PRO A 259 24.33 -0.32 -0.23
C PRO A 259 24.48 -1.85 -0.19
N ASP A 260 25.22 -2.35 0.82
CA ASP A 260 25.24 -3.78 1.14
C ASP A 260 23.80 -4.27 1.35
N HIS A 261 23.39 -5.27 0.59
CA HIS A 261 22.07 -5.85 0.68
C HIS A 261 22.12 -7.38 0.60
N ASN A 262 21.09 -8.03 1.15
CA ASN A 262 20.93 -9.47 1.06
C ASN A 262 19.99 -9.83 -0.09
N LEU A 263 20.10 -11.07 -0.55
CA LEU A 263 19.14 -11.67 -1.48
C LEU A 263 18.09 -12.45 -0.68
N PRO A 264 16.85 -11.98 -0.56
CA PRO A 264 15.79 -12.74 0.09
C PRO A 264 15.38 -13.94 -0.79
N PRO A 265 14.78 -15.00 -0.22
CA PRO A 265 14.27 -16.11 -1.02
C PRO A 265 13.14 -15.65 -1.95
N LEU A 266 13.00 -16.28 -3.13
CA LEU A 266 12.04 -15.89 -4.17
C LEU A 266 10.59 -15.96 -3.71
N SER A 267 10.28 -16.88 -2.81
CA SER A 267 8.95 -17.08 -2.24
C SER A 267 8.94 -16.85 -0.72
N PRO A 268 7.81 -16.38 -0.17
CA PRO A 268 7.65 -16.29 1.27
C PRO A 268 7.73 -17.68 1.91
N PRO A 269 8.37 -17.81 3.08
CA PRO A 269 8.48 -19.09 3.76
C PRO A 269 7.09 -19.59 4.18
N GLU A 270 6.81 -20.87 3.93
CA GLU A 270 5.54 -21.52 4.27
C GLU A 270 5.27 -21.53 5.78
N LYS A 271 6.33 -21.66 6.58
CA LYS A 271 6.26 -21.69 8.04
C LYS A 271 6.95 -20.47 8.62
N ARG A 272 6.29 -19.88 9.62
CA ARG A 272 6.86 -18.81 10.43
C ARG A 272 8.08 -19.34 11.18
N THR A 273 9.27 -18.82 10.88
CA THR A 273 10.52 -19.18 11.56
C THR A 273 10.81 -18.34 12.81
N ARG A 274 10.23 -17.14 12.94
CA ARG A 274 10.42 -16.30 14.15
C ARG A 274 9.44 -16.65 15.26
N ALA A 275 9.95 -16.76 16.48
CA ALA A 275 9.18 -16.91 17.70
C ALA A 275 8.01 -15.92 17.79
N ARG A 276 6.92 -16.38 18.40
CA ARG A 276 5.76 -15.55 18.77
C ARG A 276 6.27 -14.43 19.67
N ARG A 277 6.07 -13.16 19.29
CA ARG A 277 6.55 -12.05 20.11
C ARG A 277 5.76 -12.08 21.43
N ARG A 278 6.46 -11.94 22.56
CA ARG A 278 5.86 -11.89 23.92
C ARG A 278 4.88 -10.73 24.10
N ASP A 279 4.87 -9.75 23.19
CA ASP A 279 4.05 -8.55 23.22
C ASP A 279 2.66 -8.72 22.59
N GLU A 280 2.21 -9.93 22.22
CA GLU A 280 0.85 -10.12 21.68
C GLU A 280 -0.23 -9.64 22.67
N LYS A 281 -1.07 -8.70 22.20
CA LYS A 281 -2.12 -8.05 23.00
C LYS A 281 -3.47 -8.76 22.90
N LEU A 282 -3.63 -9.64 21.93
CA LEU A 282 -4.88 -10.35 21.65
C LEU A 282 -4.85 -11.77 22.19
N GLU A 283 -6.03 -12.31 22.45
CA GLU A 283 -6.24 -13.74 22.67
C GLU A 283 -5.81 -14.58 21.46
N ASP A 284 -5.64 -15.88 21.67
CA ASP A 284 -5.10 -16.80 20.66
C ASP A 284 -6.17 -17.26 19.67
N GLU A 285 -7.40 -17.39 20.16
CA GLU A 285 -8.55 -17.79 19.38
C GLU A 285 -9.53 -16.62 19.22
N PRO A 286 -10.25 -16.55 18.09
CA PRO A 286 -11.25 -15.52 17.90
C PRO A 286 -12.42 -15.74 18.87
N PHE A 287 -12.74 -14.70 19.64
CA PHE A 287 -13.91 -14.62 20.48
C PHE A 287 -15.22 -14.71 19.66
N LEU A 288 -15.28 -14.02 18.51
CA LEU A 288 -16.34 -14.14 17.51
C LEU A 288 -15.75 -14.65 16.18
N PRO A 289 -15.68 -15.97 15.95
CA PRO A 289 -15.08 -16.57 14.76
C PRO A 289 -15.66 -16.09 13.42
N SER A 290 -16.97 -15.87 13.33
CA SER A 290 -17.62 -15.45 12.07
C SER A 290 -17.14 -14.08 11.60
N LEU A 291 -16.72 -13.23 12.54
CA LEU A 291 -16.19 -11.90 12.25
C LEU A 291 -14.67 -11.81 12.39
N ARG A 292 -14.00 -12.89 12.83
CA ARG A 292 -12.58 -12.91 13.19
C ARG A 292 -12.25 -11.85 14.25
N VAL A 293 -13.14 -11.71 15.24
CA VAL A 293 -12.98 -10.75 16.35
C VAL A 293 -12.34 -11.44 17.53
N TYR A 294 -11.37 -10.75 18.15
CA TYR A 294 -10.59 -11.18 19.30
C TYR A 294 -10.77 -10.19 20.44
N ARG A 295 -10.62 -10.65 21.68
CA ARG A 295 -10.51 -9.77 22.85
C ARG A 295 -9.05 -9.42 23.12
N TYR A 296 -8.85 -8.33 23.85
CA TYR A 296 -7.53 -7.98 24.38
C TYR A 296 -7.27 -8.74 25.67
N ARG A 297 -6.01 -9.13 25.90
CA ARG A 297 -5.59 -9.77 27.16
C ARG A 297 -5.64 -8.73 28.29
N TYR A 298 -6.25 -9.10 29.43
CA TYR A 298 -6.53 -8.23 30.59
C TYR A 298 -5.39 -7.29 31.01
N GLY A 299 -4.14 -7.77 31.06
CA GLY A 299 -2.99 -6.93 31.46
C GLY A 299 -2.62 -5.80 30.48
N LYS A 300 -3.11 -5.85 29.23
CA LYS A 300 -2.84 -4.82 28.20
C LYS A 300 -4.09 -4.02 27.82
N LEU A 301 -5.24 -4.39 28.38
CA LEU A 301 -6.49 -3.62 28.29
C LEU A 301 -6.36 -2.32 29.11
N GLN A 302 -5.69 -2.37 30.27
CA GLN A 302 -5.46 -1.21 31.13
C GLN A 302 -4.56 -0.14 30.44
N ASP A 303 -3.54 -0.55 29.71
CA ASP A 303 -2.69 0.37 28.94
C ASP A 303 -3.48 1.06 27.80
N LEU A 304 -4.39 0.32 27.15
CA LEU A 304 -5.19 0.85 26.05
C LEU A 304 -6.28 1.82 26.51
N LEU A 305 -6.84 1.60 27.71
CA LEU A 305 -7.83 2.48 28.31
C LEU A 305 -7.19 3.82 28.75
N LYS A 306 -5.94 3.81 29.21
CA LYS A 306 -5.17 5.04 29.50
C LYS A 306 -4.95 5.90 28.26
N ASP A 307 -4.71 5.28 27.10
CA ASP A 307 -4.56 6.00 25.82
C ASP A 307 -5.88 6.60 25.32
N LEU A 308 -7.04 6.09 25.78
CA LEU A 308 -8.36 6.60 25.41
C LEU A 308 -8.82 7.77 26.28
N GLU A 309 -8.24 7.95 27.48
CA GLU A 309 -8.52 9.09 28.36
C GLU A 309 -7.70 10.35 27.98
N GLN A 310 -6.83 10.27 26.96
CA GLN A 310 -5.96 11.37 26.51
C GLN A 310 -6.32 11.95 25.12
N VAL A 311 -7.50 11.60 24.55
CA VAL A 311 -8.02 12.17 23.28
C VAL A 311 -9.28 12.97 23.53
#